data_AF-A0A8T0QC39-F1
#
_entry.id   AF-A0A8T0QC39-F1
#
_cell.length_a   1.000
_cell.length_b   1.000
_cell.length_c   1.000
_cell.angle_alpha   90.00
_cell.angle_beta   90.00
_cell.angle_gamma   90.00
#
_symmetry.space_group_name_H-M   'P 1'
#
loop_
_entity.id
_entity.type
_entity.pdbx_description
1 polymer ?
#
loop_
_entity_poly.entity_id
_entity_poly.type
_entity_poly.pdbx_seq_one_letter_code
_entity_poly.pdbx_strand_id
1 'polypeptide(L)'
;MASALAGLAVVSAAAAGALSYARLATARLSPGIPRLAALLPVLLLLPVLPFAFASIHLRTISAFFLVWLCGFKLLLLAAGHGPLHPALPLARFVACAALPVKVRDEQQQQPSRALPSGFLLSYAAKAALFAALVSARRYRARMPAYAVPVFDGAHVYLMLELFLASAAALARALLGAELEPQFDRPYLASSLGDFWGRRWNLMVPGVLRPCVYRPVRARLGAAAGVLAAFLVSGAMHEVMFYYIALEAGTGKVTAFFALHGACLVAERWWQGRGLWRPPRPVATALTLAFVAGTGSWLFFAPVIRSGLDKAIIAECEGFLALLERAGRNLAAAL
;
A
#
# COMPACT_ATOMS: atom_id res chain seq x y z
N MET A 1 5.51 -24.50 5.15
CA MET A 1 4.67 -24.29 3.95
C MET A 1 3.22 -24.73 4.16
N ALA A 2 2.96 -25.94 4.65
CA ALA A 2 1.59 -26.43 4.89
C ALA A 2 0.75 -25.49 5.78
N SER A 3 1.31 -24.96 6.88
CA SER A 3 0.64 -23.99 7.76
C SER A 3 0.32 -22.65 7.09
N ALA A 4 1.22 -22.14 6.25
CA ALA A 4 1.02 -20.88 5.53
C ALA A 4 -0.02 -21.01 4.41
N LEU A 5 -0.02 -22.13 3.68
CA LEU A 5 -1.03 -22.44 2.66
C LEU A 5 -2.41 -22.67 3.28
N ALA A 6 -2.48 -23.39 4.39
CA ALA A 6 -3.71 -23.55 5.16
C ALA A 6 -4.23 -22.18 5.66
N GLY A 7 -3.35 -21.34 6.21
CA GLY A 7 -3.70 -19.97 6.61
C GLY A 7 -4.23 -19.13 5.43
N LEU A 8 -3.58 -19.21 4.27
CA LEU A 8 -4.02 -18.51 3.06
C LEU A 8 -5.40 -18.99 2.60
N ALA A 9 -5.64 -20.31 2.60
CA ALA A 9 -6.94 -20.87 2.24
C ALA A 9 -8.04 -20.42 3.21
N VAL A 10 -7.78 -20.49 4.52
CA VAL A 10 -8.72 -20.05 5.57
C VAL A 10 -9.04 -18.57 5.44
N VAL A 11 -8.02 -17.71 5.34
CA VAL A 11 -8.22 -16.26 5.20
C VAL A 11 -8.95 -15.92 3.91
N SER A 12 -8.60 -16.56 2.79
CA SER A 12 -9.26 -16.33 1.50
C SER A 12 -10.72 -16.76 1.53
N ALA A 13 -11.03 -17.93 2.10
CA ALA A 13 -12.40 -18.42 2.24
C ALA A 13 -13.23 -17.53 3.17
N ALA A 14 -12.68 -17.15 4.32
CA ALA A 14 -13.35 -16.28 5.28
C ALA A 14 -13.62 -14.89 4.68
N ALA A 15 -12.64 -14.30 3.99
CA ALA A 15 -12.81 -13.03 3.29
C ALA A 15 -13.86 -13.14 2.18
N ALA A 16 -13.83 -14.19 1.35
CA ALA A 16 -14.82 -14.41 0.30
C ALA A 16 -16.24 -14.58 0.86
N GLY A 17 -16.41 -15.36 1.93
CA GLY A 17 -17.69 -15.53 2.61
C GLY A 17 -18.23 -14.22 3.20
N ALA A 18 -17.37 -13.47 3.91
CA ALA A 18 -17.73 -12.19 4.51
C ALA A 18 -18.11 -11.14 3.45
N LEU A 19 -17.40 -11.12 2.32
CA LEU A 19 -17.69 -10.22 1.20
C LEU A 19 -18.94 -10.62 0.42
N SER A 20 -19.22 -11.92 0.33
CA SER A 20 -20.48 -12.43 -0.21
C SER A 20 -21.66 -11.97 0.64
N TYR A 21 -21.54 -12.09 1.96
CA TYR A 21 -22.51 -11.55 2.91
C TYR A 21 -22.66 -10.02 2.75
N ALA A 22 -21.56 -9.27 2.73
CA ALA A 22 -21.57 -7.81 2.57
C ALA A 22 -22.36 -7.36 1.34
N ARG A 23 -22.16 -8.05 0.20
CA ARG A 23 -22.89 -7.78 -1.04
C ARG A 23 -24.39 -8.02 -0.88
N LEU A 24 -24.78 -9.18 -0.34
CA LEU A 24 -26.18 -9.55 -0.18
C LEU A 24 -26.90 -8.64 0.82
N ALA A 25 -26.27 -8.35 1.96
CA ALA A 25 -26.82 -7.51 3.01
C ALA A 25 -27.04 -6.07 2.54
N THR A 26 -26.14 -5.53 1.72
CA THR A 26 -26.27 -4.15 1.22
C THR A 26 -27.18 -4.00 -0.01
N ALA A 27 -27.54 -5.09 -0.69
CA ALA A 27 -28.33 -5.05 -1.93
C ALA A 27 -29.73 -4.44 -1.75
N ARG A 28 -30.33 -4.58 -0.57
CA ARG A 28 -31.68 -4.09 -0.26
C ARG A 28 -31.70 -2.88 0.66
N LEU A 29 -30.54 -2.37 1.05
CA LEU A 29 -30.42 -1.27 2.00
C LEU A 29 -30.04 0.03 1.30
N SER A 30 -30.61 1.14 1.77
CA SER A 30 -30.22 2.48 1.32
C SER A 30 -28.82 2.84 1.82
N PRO A 31 -28.03 3.60 1.04
CA PRO A 31 -26.77 4.18 1.51
C PRO A 31 -26.91 4.93 2.85
N GLY A 32 -25.87 4.89 3.66
CA GLY A 32 -25.78 5.53 4.97
C GLY A 32 -25.73 4.52 6.12
N ILE A 33 -26.39 4.88 7.22
CA ILE A 33 -26.39 4.11 8.48
C ILE A 33 -26.89 2.66 8.31
N PRO A 34 -27.97 2.36 7.55
CA PRO A 34 -28.45 0.99 7.42
C PRO A 34 -27.40 0.05 6.81
N ARG A 35 -26.74 0.47 5.72
CA ARG A 35 -25.64 -0.31 5.13
C ARG A 35 -24.45 -0.42 6.07
N LEU A 36 -24.09 0.66 6.78
CA LEU A 36 -22.98 0.60 7.73
C LEU A 36 -23.23 -0.41 8.84
N ALA A 37 -24.44 -0.42 9.42
CA ALA A 37 -24.84 -1.38 10.44
C ALA A 37 -24.78 -2.82 9.91
N ALA A 38 -25.28 -3.05 8.69
CA ALA A 38 -25.21 -4.37 8.05
C ALA A 38 -23.77 -4.82 7.71
N LEU A 39 -22.86 -3.87 7.47
CA LEU A 39 -21.45 -4.17 7.18
C LEU A 39 -20.58 -4.29 8.45
N LEU A 40 -21.10 -3.90 9.62
CA LEU A 40 -20.36 -3.91 10.87
C LEU A 40 -19.74 -5.27 11.20
N PRO A 41 -20.44 -6.42 11.07
CA PRO A 41 -19.84 -7.73 11.33
C PRO A 41 -18.62 -8.01 10.45
N VAL A 42 -18.66 -7.59 9.18
CA VAL A 42 -17.55 -7.76 8.24
C VAL A 42 -16.39 -6.83 8.60
N LEU A 43 -16.68 -5.57 8.93
CA LEU A 43 -15.67 -4.59 9.33
C LEU A 43 -14.96 -4.99 10.63
N LEU A 44 -15.63 -5.71 11.54
CA LEU A 44 -15.03 -6.27 12.75
C LEU A 44 -14.23 -7.55 12.50
N LEU A 45 -14.62 -8.35 11.51
CA LEU A 45 -13.91 -9.58 11.15
C LEU A 45 -12.59 -9.29 10.41
N LEU A 46 -12.57 -8.32 9.49
CA LEU A 46 -11.39 -8.05 8.64
C LEU A 46 -10.09 -7.82 9.43
N PRO A 47 -10.06 -7.09 10.57
CA PRO A 47 -8.88 -6.96 11.41
C PRO A 47 -8.36 -8.24 12.06
N VAL A 48 -9.21 -9.26 12.21
CA VAL A 48 -8.84 -10.52 12.87
C VAL A 48 -8.12 -11.46 11.89
N LEU A 49 -8.55 -11.48 10.62
CA LEU A 49 -8.05 -12.42 9.62
C LEU A 49 -6.52 -12.42 9.42
N PRO A 50 -5.81 -11.28 9.40
CA PRO A 50 -4.36 -11.27 9.25
C PRO A 50 -3.61 -12.05 10.35
N PHE A 51 -4.16 -12.17 11.55
CA PHE A 51 -3.52 -12.90 12.65
C PHE A 51 -3.50 -14.42 12.47
N ALA A 52 -4.20 -14.95 11.46
CA ALA A 52 -4.05 -16.34 11.05
C ALA A 52 -2.64 -16.64 10.50
N PHE A 53 -1.87 -15.61 10.14
CA PHE A 53 -0.51 -15.76 9.66
C PHE A 53 0.52 -15.55 10.79
N ALA A 54 1.33 -16.58 11.03
CA ALA A 54 2.55 -16.47 11.82
C ALA A 54 3.63 -15.64 11.09
N SER A 55 3.59 -15.63 9.75
CA SER A 55 4.54 -14.90 8.92
C SER A 55 4.29 -13.39 8.96
N ILE A 56 5.35 -12.60 9.17
CA ILE A 56 5.29 -11.14 9.22
C ILE A 56 4.82 -10.59 7.87
N HIS A 57 5.42 -11.06 6.78
CA HIS A 57 5.04 -10.62 5.44
C HIS A 57 3.58 -10.94 5.13
N LEU A 58 3.15 -12.20 5.26
CA LEU A 58 1.78 -12.59 4.93
C LEU A 58 0.75 -11.86 5.78
N ARG A 59 1.03 -11.70 7.09
CA ARG A 59 0.18 -10.92 7.99
C ARG A 59 0.08 -9.46 7.55
N THR A 60 1.20 -8.82 7.23
CA THR A 60 1.24 -7.41 6.82
C THR A 60 0.53 -7.18 5.49
N ILE A 61 0.76 -8.05 4.51
CA ILE A 61 0.11 -7.98 3.19
C ILE A 61 -1.40 -8.17 3.33
N SER A 62 -1.81 -9.19 4.10
CA SER A 62 -3.22 -9.46 4.39
C SER A 62 -3.86 -8.26 5.09
N ALA A 63 -3.20 -7.67 6.08
CA ALA A 63 -3.69 -6.48 6.77
C ALA A 63 -3.85 -5.27 5.82
N PHE A 64 -2.87 -5.03 4.94
CA PHE A 64 -2.95 -3.96 3.97
C PHE A 64 -4.15 -4.13 3.02
N PHE A 65 -4.39 -5.34 2.51
CA PHE A 65 -5.52 -5.60 1.60
C PHE A 65 -6.86 -5.64 2.31
N LEU A 66 -6.99 -6.34 3.42
CA LEU A 66 -8.26 -6.58 4.10
C LEU A 66 -8.66 -5.43 5.03
N VAL A 67 -7.75 -4.99 5.89
CA VAL A 67 -8.07 -3.98 6.91
C VAL A 67 -8.09 -2.60 6.30
N TRP A 68 -7.09 -2.28 5.50
CA TRP A 68 -6.99 -0.94 4.90
C TRP A 68 -7.80 -0.81 3.62
N LEU A 69 -7.44 -1.52 2.54
CA LEU A 69 -8.08 -1.28 1.25
C LEU A 69 -9.54 -1.75 1.23
N CYS A 70 -9.79 -3.00 1.63
CA CYS A 70 -11.13 -3.58 1.63
C CYS A 70 -12.04 -2.88 2.65
N GLY A 71 -11.57 -2.67 3.89
CA GLY A 71 -12.30 -1.91 4.91
C GLY A 71 -12.74 -0.53 4.41
N PHE A 72 -11.85 0.25 3.80
CA PHE A 72 -12.18 1.57 3.27
C PHE A 72 -13.15 1.50 2.08
N LYS A 73 -13.04 0.50 1.21
CA LYS A 73 -14.01 0.28 0.12
C LYS A 73 -15.39 -0.11 0.65
N LEU A 74 -15.48 -0.89 1.73
CA LEU A 74 -16.76 -1.22 2.38
C LEU A 74 -17.38 0.01 3.06
N LEU A 75 -16.57 0.89 3.66
CA LEU A 75 -17.06 2.18 4.18
C LEU A 75 -17.60 3.07 3.05
N LEU A 76 -16.96 3.07 1.88
CA LEU A 76 -17.49 3.75 0.69
C LEU A 76 -18.80 3.14 0.23
N LEU A 77 -18.89 1.81 0.15
CA LEU A 77 -20.12 1.09 -0.20
C LEU A 77 -21.27 1.44 0.76
N ALA A 78 -20.96 1.53 2.05
CA ALA A 78 -21.90 1.99 3.07
C ALA A 78 -22.40 3.39 2.76
N ALA A 79 -21.51 4.32 2.41
CA ALA A 79 -21.84 5.69 2.02
C ALA A 79 -22.48 5.81 0.61
N GLY A 80 -22.62 4.73 -0.15
CA GLY A 80 -23.16 4.76 -1.52
C GLY A 80 -22.18 5.31 -2.56
N HIS A 81 -20.89 5.24 -2.27
CA HIS A 81 -19.81 5.72 -3.14
C HIS A 81 -18.78 4.61 -3.41
N GLY A 82 -17.80 4.95 -4.24
CA GLY A 82 -16.65 4.08 -4.50
C GLY A 82 -16.90 3.01 -5.55
N PRO A 83 -15.94 2.10 -5.74
CA PRO A 83 -15.97 1.14 -6.85
C PRO A 83 -16.86 -0.09 -6.58
N LEU A 84 -17.37 -0.25 -5.35
CA LEU A 84 -18.22 -1.39 -4.98
C LEU A 84 -19.70 -1.03 -5.15
N HIS A 85 -20.43 -1.92 -5.82
CA HIS A 85 -21.87 -1.83 -5.95
C HIS A 85 -22.52 -3.21 -5.74
N PRO A 86 -23.63 -3.34 -5.01
CA PRO A 86 -24.25 -4.65 -4.75
C PRO A 86 -24.72 -5.38 -6.02
N ALA A 87 -25.01 -4.64 -7.09
CA ALA A 87 -25.40 -5.22 -8.38
C ALA A 87 -24.23 -5.86 -9.16
N LEU A 88 -22.98 -5.65 -8.77
CA LEU A 88 -21.84 -6.31 -9.43
C LEU A 88 -21.97 -7.84 -9.32
N PRO A 89 -21.51 -8.62 -10.32
CA PRO A 89 -21.38 -10.07 -10.18
C PRO A 89 -20.55 -10.43 -8.95
N LEU A 90 -20.89 -11.52 -8.26
CA LEU A 90 -20.29 -11.88 -6.97
C LEU A 90 -18.75 -11.94 -7.03
N ALA A 91 -18.19 -12.63 -8.03
CA ALA A 91 -16.75 -12.74 -8.20
C ALA A 91 -16.07 -11.38 -8.41
N ARG A 92 -16.68 -10.49 -9.21
CA ARG A 92 -16.17 -9.12 -9.44
C ARG A 92 -16.25 -8.27 -8.17
N PHE A 93 -17.34 -8.39 -7.40
CA PHE A 93 -17.49 -7.70 -6.12
C PHE A 93 -16.40 -8.13 -5.13
N VAL A 94 -16.22 -9.45 -4.94
CA VAL A 94 -15.22 -10.00 -4.02
C VAL A 94 -13.80 -9.61 -4.45
N ALA A 95 -13.47 -9.76 -5.74
CA ALA A 95 -12.16 -9.38 -6.26
C ALA A 95 -11.90 -7.88 -6.12
N CYS A 96 -12.87 -7.02 -6.45
CA CYS A 96 -12.70 -5.57 -6.30
C CYS A 96 -12.59 -5.14 -4.84
N ALA A 97 -13.30 -5.81 -3.92
CA ALA A 97 -13.23 -5.49 -2.50
C ALA A 97 -11.87 -5.91 -1.92
N ALA A 98 -11.50 -7.19 -2.08
CA ALA A 98 -10.32 -7.79 -1.46
C ALA A 98 -9.00 -7.40 -2.13
N LEU A 99 -8.99 -7.18 -3.45
CA LEU A 99 -7.77 -6.92 -4.21
C LEU A 99 -7.70 -5.46 -4.71
N PRO A 100 -6.51 -4.92 -4.97
CA PRO A 100 -6.34 -3.57 -5.53
C PRO A 100 -6.64 -3.53 -7.05
N VAL A 101 -7.82 -4.01 -7.43
CA VAL A 101 -8.34 -3.98 -8.81
C VAL A 101 -9.42 -2.91 -8.89
N LYS A 102 -9.36 -2.04 -9.91
CA LYS A 102 -10.49 -1.17 -10.26
C LYS A 102 -11.38 -1.88 -11.26
N VAL A 103 -12.68 -1.91 -10.97
CA VAL A 103 -13.69 -2.31 -11.96
C VAL A 103 -13.75 -1.21 -13.01
N ARG A 104 -13.29 -1.48 -14.23
CA ARG A 104 -13.58 -0.65 -15.39
C ARG A 104 -14.93 -1.08 -15.95
N ASP A 105 -15.78 -0.11 -16.29
CA ASP A 105 -17.01 -0.42 -17.04
C ASP A 105 -16.65 -1.08 -18.36
N GLU A 106 -17.43 -2.08 -18.76
CA GLU A 106 -17.21 -2.88 -19.98
C GLU A 106 -17.16 -2.02 -21.25
N GLN A 107 -17.77 -0.83 -21.23
CA GLN A 107 -17.72 0.15 -22.32
C GLN A 107 -16.37 0.87 -22.49
N GLN A 108 -15.45 0.75 -21.53
CA GLN A 108 -14.08 1.32 -21.60
C GLN A 108 -13.00 0.24 -21.74
N GLN A 109 -13.35 -0.97 -22.21
CA GLN A 109 -12.37 -1.97 -22.62
C GLN A 109 -11.55 -1.46 -23.81
N GLN A 110 -10.44 -0.76 -23.52
CA GLN A 110 -9.34 -0.74 -24.46
C GLN A 110 -8.82 -2.18 -24.57
N PRO A 111 -8.54 -2.66 -25.80
CA PRO A 111 -7.95 -3.99 -25.98
C PRO A 111 -6.72 -4.11 -25.09
N SER A 112 -6.55 -5.26 -24.43
CA SER A 112 -5.42 -5.61 -23.58
C SER A 112 -4.15 -4.97 -24.15
N ARG A 113 -3.71 -3.86 -23.56
CA ARG A 113 -2.55 -3.15 -24.11
C ARG A 113 -1.39 -4.12 -24.04
N ALA A 114 -0.78 -4.40 -25.18
CA ALA A 114 0.49 -5.11 -25.22
C ALA A 114 1.43 -4.45 -24.19
N LEU A 115 2.15 -5.27 -23.42
CA LEU A 115 3.09 -4.74 -22.44
C LEU A 115 4.02 -3.76 -23.17
N PRO A 116 4.21 -2.53 -22.65
CA PRO A 116 5.05 -1.54 -23.30
C PRO A 116 6.43 -2.12 -23.62
N SER A 117 6.99 -1.76 -24.77
CA SER A 117 8.35 -2.13 -25.15
C SER A 117 9.32 -1.78 -24.01
N GLY A 118 10.05 -2.77 -23.50
CA GLY A 118 11.00 -2.59 -22.40
C GLY A 118 10.41 -2.75 -20.98
N PHE A 119 9.14 -3.14 -20.82
CA PHE A 119 8.57 -3.43 -19.50
C PHE A 119 9.36 -4.49 -18.75
N LEU A 120 9.63 -5.64 -19.39
CA LEU A 120 10.41 -6.73 -18.78
C LEU A 120 11.84 -6.27 -18.44
N LEU A 121 12.48 -5.52 -19.33
CA LEU A 121 13.81 -4.96 -19.10
C LEU A 121 13.83 -4.00 -17.90
N SER A 122 12.82 -3.14 -17.77
CA SER A 122 12.70 -2.21 -16.64
C SER A 122 12.55 -2.95 -15.31
N TYR A 123 11.73 -4.01 -15.27
CA TYR A 123 11.56 -4.81 -14.05
C TYR A 123 12.79 -5.67 -13.74
N ALA A 124 13.45 -6.22 -14.75
CA ALA A 124 14.73 -6.91 -14.58
C ALA A 124 15.80 -5.96 -14.02
N ALA A 125 15.89 -4.72 -14.54
CA ALA A 125 16.81 -3.71 -14.01
C ALA A 125 16.48 -3.30 -12.57
N LYS A 126 15.20 -3.13 -12.23
CA LYS A 126 14.76 -2.87 -10.84
C LYS A 126 15.11 -4.03 -9.91
N ALA A 127 14.92 -5.28 -10.36
CA ALA A 127 15.27 -6.47 -9.58
C ALA A 127 16.78 -6.59 -9.36
N ALA A 128 17.59 -6.34 -10.40
CA ALA A 128 19.05 -6.31 -10.29
C ALA A 128 19.53 -5.19 -9.34
N LEU A 129 18.96 -3.99 -9.45
CA LEU A 129 19.25 -2.89 -8.55
C LEU A 129 18.86 -3.21 -7.11
N PHE A 130 17.70 -3.84 -6.89
CA PHE A 130 17.28 -4.28 -5.57
C PHE A 130 18.23 -5.33 -4.98
N ALA A 131 18.65 -6.31 -5.77
CA ALA A 131 19.65 -7.31 -5.35
C ALA A 131 20.99 -6.65 -4.98
N ALA A 132 21.44 -5.65 -5.75
CA ALA A 132 22.62 -4.87 -5.43
C ALA A 132 22.46 -4.11 -4.10
N LEU A 133 21.31 -3.47 -3.86
CA LEU A 133 21.02 -2.80 -2.57
C LEU A 133 20.99 -3.79 -1.41
N VAL A 134 20.40 -4.98 -1.58
CA VAL A 134 20.40 -6.04 -0.58
C VAL A 134 21.83 -6.44 -0.20
N SER A 135 22.70 -6.66 -1.19
CA SER A 135 24.12 -6.97 -0.96
C SER A 135 24.86 -5.81 -0.28
N ALA A 136 24.55 -4.56 -0.66
CA ALA A 136 25.15 -3.37 -0.09
C ALA A 136 24.69 -3.08 1.35
N ARG A 137 23.63 -3.74 1.88
CA ARG A 137 23.17 -3.56 3.27
C ARG A 137 24.28 -3.83 4.29
N ARG A 138 25.21 -4.74 4.01
CA ARG A 138 26.37 -5.02 4.89
C ARG A 138 27.26 -3.79 5.12
N TYR A 139 27.22 -2.82 4.22
CA TYR A 139 27.96 -1.57 4.32
C TYR A 139 27.15 -0.40 4.88
N ARG A 140 25.86 -0.60 5.19
CA ARG A 140 24.96 0.45 5.68
C ARG A 140 25.52 1.19 6.89
N ALA A 141 26.14 0.47 7.83
CA ALA A 141 26.74 1.05 9.03
C ALA A 141 27.97 1.95 8.74
N ARG A 142 28.60 1.80 7.57
CA ARG A 142 29.75 2.59 7.12
C ARG A 142 29.36 3.74 6.19
N MET A 143 28.09 3.88 5.85
CA MET A 143 27.62 4.93 4.96
C MET A 143 27.64 6.29 5.68
N PRO A 144 28.01 7.39 4.98
CA PRO A 144 27.81 8.73 5.51
C PRO A 144 26.34 8.96 5.91
N ALA A 145 26.11 9.77 6.94
CA ALA A 145 24.77 9.98 7.49
C ALA A 145 23.74 10.46 6.45
N TYR A 146 24.15 11.25 5.47
CA TYR A 146 23.29 11.73 4.38
C TYR A 146 22.93 10.65 3.35
N ALA A 147 23.75 9.60 3.22
CA ALA A 147 23.53 8.53 2.24
C ALA A 147 22.54 7.47 2.77
N VAL A 148 22.43 7.32 4.09
CA VAL A 148 21.52 6.34 4.73
C VAL A 148 20.05 6.57 4.36
N PRO A 149 19.49 7.79 4.45
CA PRO A 149 18.10 8.04 4.03
C PRO A 149 17.82 7.72 2.57
N VAL A 150 18.78 8.00 1.69
CA VAL A 150 18.67 7.71 0.24
C VAL A 150 18.69 6.20 0.01
N PHE A 151 19.60 5.49 0.69
CA PHE A 151 19.70 4.05 0.63
C PHE A 151 18.44 3.36 1.13
N ASP A 152 17.96 3.71 2.33
CA ASP A 152 16.76 3.13 2.94
C ASP A 152 15.51 3.44 2.11
N GLY A 153 15.38 4.67 1.61
CA GLY A 153 14.28 5.09 0.74
C GLY A 153 14.25 4.31 -0.59
N ALA A 154 15.40 4.16 -1.25
CA ALA A 154 15.52 3.36 -2.47
C ALA A 154 15.20 1.88 -2.23
N HIS A 155 15.68 1.33 -1.11
CA HIS A 155 15.44 -0.05 -0.72
C HIS A 155 13.95 -0.34 -0.55
N VAL A 156 13.24 0.50 0.22
CA VAL A 156 11.80 0.33 0.45
C VAL A 156 10.98 0.56 -0.80
N TYR A 157 11.32 1.56 -1.61
CA TYR A 157 10.66 1.79 -2.89
C TYR A 157 10.73 0.55 -3.79
N LEU A 158 11.93 0.02 -4.02
CA LEU A 158 12.12 -1.13 -4.90
C LEU A 158 11.49 -2.41 -4.33
N MET A 159 11.58 -2.62 -3.02
CA MET A 159 10.92 -3.73 -2.35
C MET A 159 9.41 -3.71 -2.59
N LEU A 160 8.75 -2.58 -2.33
CA LEU A 160 7.30 -2.44 -2.50
C LEU A 160 6.89 -2.53 -3.98
N GLU A 161 7.64 -1.90 -4.88
CA GLU A 161 7.39 -1.93 -6.33
C GLU A 161 7.45 -3.36 -6.88
N LEU A 162 8.52 -4.11 -6.57
CA LEU A 162 8.70 -5.48 -7.05
C LEU A 162 7.67 -6.42 -6.43
N PHE A 163 7.39 -6.26 -5.14
CA PHE A 163 6.39 -7.06 -4.44
C PHE A 163 4.97 -6.84 -5.00
N LEU A 164 4.56 -5.59 -5.19
CA LEU A 164 3.23 -5.30 -5.72
C LEU A 164 3.11 -5.68 -7.21
N ALA A 165 4.19 -5.58 -7.97
CA ALA A 165 4.21 -6.04 -9.36
C ALA A 165 4.10 -7.57 -9.48
N SER A 166 4.71 -8.34 -8.59
CA SER A 166 4.55 -9.80 -8.57
C SER A 166 3.14 -10.21 -8.16
N ALA A 167 2.56 -9.54 -7.15
CA ALA A 167 1.15 -9.73 -6.79
C ALA A 167 0.20 -9.39 -7.95
N ALA A 168 0.51 -8.33 -8.71
CA ALA A 168 -0.24 -7.95 -9.90
C ALA A 168 -0.17 -9.00 -11.02
N ALA A 169 1.03 -9.51 -11.29
CA ALA A 169 1.23 -10.56 -12.29
C ALA A 169 0.46 -11.84 -11.91
N LEU A 170 0.49 -12.24 -10.64
CA LEU A 170 -0.24 -13.39 -10.13
C LEU A 170 -1.76 -13.21 -10.27
N ALA A 171 -2.29 -12.05 -9.86
CA ALA A 171 -3.71 -11.75 -10.00
C ALA A 171 -4.16 -11.72 -11.47
N ARG A 172 -3.33 -11.21 -12.38
CA ARG A 172 -3.59 -11.26 -13.82
C ARG A 172 -3.63 -12.69 -14.34
N ALA A 173 -2.69 -13.54 -13.93
CA ALA A 173 -2.62 -14.93 -14.36
C ALA A 173 -3.80 -15.77 -13.84
N LEU A 174 -4.21 -15.57 -12.59
CA LEU A 174 -5.25 -16.39 -11.96
C LEU A 174 -6.67 -15.88 -12.18
N LEU A 175 -6.86 -14.56 -12.28
CA LEU A 175 -8.18 -13.92 -12.27
C LEU A 175 -8.48 -13.11 -13.55
N GLY A 176 -7.52 -13.03 -14.49
CA GLY A 176 -7.64 -12.17 -15.67
C GLY A 176 -7.75 -10.68 -15.34
N ALA A 177 -7.43 -10.28 -14.10
CA ALA A 177 -7.60 -8.92 -13.61
C ALA A 177 -6.30 -8.11 -13.69
N GLU A 178 -6.36 -6.91 -14.27
CA GLU A 178 -5.23 -5.98 -14.25
C GLU A 178 -5.25 -5.15 -12.97
N LEU A 179 -4.16 -5.23 -12.19
CA LEU A 179 -3.93 -4.28 -11.10
C LEU A 179 -3.46 -2.95 -11.67
N GLU A 180 -3.85 -1.87 -11.00
CA GLU A 180 -3.36 -0.56 -11.37
C GLU A 180 -1.86 -0.38 -11.08
N PRO A 181 -1.17 0.50 -11.82
CA PRO A 181 0.17 0.92 -11.45
C PRO A 181 0.18 1.49 -10.04
N GLN A 182 1.08 0.98 -9.19
CA GLN A 182 1.16 1.37 -7.79
C GLN A 182 2.08 2.55 -7.54
N PHE A 183 3.07 2.72 -8.41
CA PHE A 183 3.98 3.84 -8.39
C PHE A 183 4.12 4.43 -9.79
N ASP A 184 4.30 5.75 -9.86
CA ASP A 184 4.63 6.47 -11.09
C ASP A 184 5.91 7.28 -10.89
N ARG A 185 7.06 6.64 -11.09
CA ARG A 185 8.40 7.24 -11.05
C ARG A 185 8.56 8.27 -9.91
N PRO A 186 8.42 7.85 -8.63
CA PRO A 186 8.37 8.78 -7.48
C PRO A 186 9.63 9.63 -7.33
N TYR A 187 10.76 9.17 -7.84
CA TYR A 187 12.02 9.91 -7.93
C TYR A 187 11.99 11.12 -8.89
N LEU A 188 10.90 11.33 -9.64
CA LEU A 188 10.67 12.52 -10.48
C LEU A 188 9.71 13.53 -9.84
N ALA A 189 9.27 13.29 -8.59
CA ALA A 189 8.38 14.20 -7.89
C ALA A 189 9.03 15.57 -7.69
N SER A 190 8.36 16.65 -8.08
CA SER A 190 8.87 18.02 -7.91
C SER A 190 8.14 18.81 -6.81
N SER A 191 7.26 18.15 -6.06
CA SER A 191 6.48 18.73 -4.96
C SER A 191 5.92 17.61 -4.08
N LEU A 192 5.56 17.92 -2.83
CA LEU A 192 4.93 16.95 -1.93
C LEU A 192 3.58 16.45 -2.46
N GLY A 193 2.83 17.34 -3.11
CA GLY A 193 1.55 17.01 -3.75
C GLY A 193 1.71 16.06 -4.94
N ASP A 194 2.79 16.22 -5.70
CA ASP A 194 3.13 15.31 -6.81
C ASP A 194 3.57 13.95 -6.26
N PHE A 195 4.45 13.92 -5.25
CA PHE A 195 4.92 12.70 -4.62
C PHE A 195 3.77 11.86 -4.04
N TRP A 196 3.05 12.38 -3.04
CA TRP A 196 2.01 11.62 -2.32
C TRP A 196 0.72 11.45 -3.11
N GLY A 197 0.41 12.38 -4.01
CA GLY A 197 -0.84 12.37 -4.75
C GLY A 197 -0.78 11.58 -6.05
N ARG A 198 0.36 11.58 -6.73
CA ARG A 198 0.42 11.15 -8.13
C ARG A 198 1.47 10.08 -8.41
N ARG A 199 2.41 9.86 -7.50
CA ARG A 199 3.56 8.99 -7.77
C ARG A 199 3.82 7.88 -6.76
N TRP A 200 3.45 8.07 -5.51
CA TRP A 200 3.72 7.13 -4.43
C TRP A 200 2.47 6.36 -4.00
N ASN A 201 2.54 5.03 -4.04
CA ASN A 201 1.53 4.08 -3.56
C ASN A 201 0.08 4.50 -3.88
N LEU A 202 -0.28 4.51 -5.16
CA LEU A 202 -1.52 5.10 -5.68
C LEU A 202 -2.82 4.45 -5.17
N MET A 203 -2.74 3.22 -4.64
CA MET A 203 -3.84 2.58 -3.89
C MET A 203 -4.33 3.44 -2.72
N VAL A 204 -3.39 3.96 -1.92
CA VAL A 204 -3.69 4.69 -0.68
C VAL A 204 -4.43 6.00 -0.94
N PRO A 205 -3.93 6.95 -1.76
CA PRO A 205 -4.70 8.14 -2.12
C PRO A 205 -5.95 7.77 -2.92
N GLY A 206 -5.97 6.63 -3.63
CA GLY A 206 -7.14 6.11 -4.32
C GLY A 206 -8.34 5.85 -3.39
N VAL A 207 -8.09 5.33 -2.19
CA VAL A 207 -9.13 5.11 -1.16
C VAL A 207 -9.31 6.33 -0.24
N LEU A 208 -8.24 6.99 0.18
CA LEU A 208 -8.32 8.12 1.12
C LEU A 208 -8.99 9.36 0.50
N ARG A 209 -8.87 9.57 -0.81
CA ARG A 209 -9.51 10.70 -1.49
C ARG A 209 -11.03 10.69 -1.36
N PRO A 210 -11.72 9.61 -1.79
CA PRO A 210 -13.17 9.51 -1.63
C PRO A 210 -13.60 9.28 -0.17
N CYS A 211 -12.85 8.53 0.65
CA CYS A 211 -13.25 8.23 2.02
C CYS A 211 -13.10 9.42 2.98
N VAL A 212 -12.02 10.20 2.84
CA VAL A 212 -11.61 11.18 3.87
C VAL A 212 -11.50 12.58 3.27
N TYR A 213 -10.66 12.75 2.25
CA TYR A 213 -10.35 14.08 1.71
C TYR A 213 -11.60 14.79 1.19
N ARG A 214 -12.40 14.15 0.32
CA ARG A 214 -13.58 14.78 -0.29
C ARG A 214 -14.65 15.14 0.74
N PRO A 215 -15.08 14.24 1.65
CA PRO A 215 -16.08 14.57 2.68
C PRO A 215 -15.63 15.68 3.62
N VAL A 216 -14.38 15.65 4.09
CA VAL A 216 -13.85 16.69 4.99
C VAL A 216 -13.68 18.01 4.26
N ARG A 217 -13.16 17.99 3.01
CA ARG A 217 -13.03 19.19 2.18
C ARG A 217 -14.37 19.88 1.95
N ALA A 218 -15.43 19.11 1.69
CA ALA A 218 -16.75 19.65 1.42
C ALA A 218 -17.33 20.44 2.62
N ARG A 219 -16.91 20.09 3.85
CA ARG A 219 -17.41 20.73 5.08
C ARG A 219 -16.47 21.77 5.67
N LEU A 220 -15.15 21.51 5.63
CA LEU A 220 -14.14 22.26 6.38
C LEU A 220 -13.04 22.87 5.47
N GLY A 221 -13.17 22.74 4.15
CA GLY A 221 -12.24 23.31 3.18
C GLY A 221 -11.04 22.42 2.84
N ALA A 222 -10.29 22.83 1.81
CA ALA A 222 -9.26 22.00 1.19
C ALA A 222 -8.09 21.66 2.14
N ALA A 223 -7.68 22.59 3.00
CA ALA A 223 -6.60 22.38 3.96
C ALA A 223 -6.97 21.30 4.99
N ALA A 224 -8.16 21.41 5.60
CA ALA A 224 -8.67 20.40 6.54
C ALA A 224 -8.79 19.02 5.87
N GLY A 225 -9.25 18.97 4.62
CA GLY A 225 -9.30 17.71 3.86
C GLY A 225 -7.92 17.06 3.68
N VAL A 226 -6.88 17.83 3.38
CA VAL A 226 -5.50 17.32 3.29
C VAL A 226 -5.03 16.81 4.64
N LEU A 227 -5.14 17.62 5.69
CA LEU A 227 -4.69 17.25 7.03
C LEU A 227 -5.39 15.97 7.52
N ALA A 228 -6.71 15.88 7.36
CA ALA A 228 -7.47 14.69 7.74
C ALA A 228 -7.03 13.44 6.95
N ALA A 229 -6.81 13.55 5.64
CA ALA A 229 -6.35 12.42 4.84
C ALA A 229 -4.96 11.93 5.27
N PHE A 230 -4.04 12.84 5.58
CA PHE A 230 -2.72 12.49 6.09
C PHE A 230 -2.75 11.93 7.51
N LEU A 231 -3.61 12.45 8.39
CA LEU A 231 -3.80 11.91 9.74
C LEU A 231 -4.36 10.49 9.70
N VAL A 232 -5.39 10.23 8.90
CA VAL A 232 -5.95 8.88 8.72
C VAL A 232 -4.92 7.96 8.08
N SER A 233 -4.13 8.44 7.11
CA SER A 233 -3.01 7.68 6.55
C SER A 233 -2.00 7.31 7.63
N GLY A 234 -1.61 8.26 8.49
CA GLY A 234 -0.67 8.03 9.59
C GLY A 234 -1.18 7.00 10.59
N ALA A 235 -2.43 7.13 11.03
CA ALA A 235 -3.06 6.17 11.92
C ALA A 235 -3.10 4.75 11.31
N MET A 236 -3.42 4.64 10.03
CA MET A 236 -3.41 3.35 9.34
C MET A 236 -2.00 2.76 9.23
N HIS A 237 -0.95 3.57 9.10
CA HIS A 237 0.42 3.06 9.14
C HIS A 237 0.84 2.59 10.53
N GLU A 238 0.39 3.23 11.62
CA GLU A 238 0.60 2.68 12.97
C GLU A 238 -0.10 1.32 13.11
N VAL A 239 -1.31 1.16 12.56
CA VAL A 239 -2.00 -0.14 12.50
C VAL A 239 -1.18 -1.15 11.69
N MET A 240 -0.63 -0.75 10.53
CA MET A 240 0.23 -1.65 9.75
C MET A 240 1.48 -2.04 10.55
N PHE A 241 2.10 -1.11 11.27
CA PHE A 241 3.25 -1.39 12.13
C PHE A 241 2.90 -2.32 13.28
N TYR A 242 1.70 -2.21 13.85
CA TYR A 242 1.19 -3.18 14.82
C TYR A 242 1.09 -4.58 14.22
N TYR A 243 0.64 -4.74 12.97
CA TYR A 243 0.67 -6.04 12.29
C TYR A 243 2.09 -6.55 12.00
N ILE A 244 3.09 -5.67 11.88
CA ILE A 244 4.48 -6.10 11.67
C ILE A 244 5.10 -6.51 13.03
N ALA A 245 5.05 -5.62 14.03
CA ALA A 245 5.75 -5.74 15.30
C ALA A 245 4.97 -6.43 16.43
N LEU A 246 3.63 -6.49 16.33
CA LEU A 246 2.73 -6.87 17.43
C LEU A 246 2.86 -5.99 18.69
N GLU A 247 3.37 -4.78 18.51
CA GLU A 247 3.55 -3.78 19.57
C GLU A 247 2.78 -2.50 19.24
N ALA A 248 2.26 -1.84 20.27
CA ALA A 248 1.53 -0.59 20.09
C ALA A 248 2.42 0.49 19.46
N GLY A 249 1.84 1.23 18.52
CA GLY A 249 2.52 2.31 17.81
C GLY A 249 2.95 3.45 18.74
N THR A 250 4.11 4.04 18.46
CA THR A 250 4.63 5.18 19.25
C THR A 250 4.07 6.53 18.83
N GLY A 251 3.24 6.58 17.79
CA GLY A 251 2.70 7.80 17.20
C GLY A 251 3.68 8.54 16.28
N LYS A 252 4.95 8.12 16.21
CA LYS A 252 5.98 8.74 15.37
C LYS A 252 5.69 8.61 13.88
N VAL A 253 5.09 7.49 13.46
CA VAL A 253 4.69 7.29 12.07
C VAL A 253 3.49 8.18 11.73
N THR A 254 2.55 8.32 12.67
CA THR A 254 1.46 9.31 12.50
C THR A 254 2.01 10.73 12.40
N ALA A 255 3.00 11.09 13.23
CA ALA A 255 3.66 12.40 13.19
C ALA A 255 4.35 12.66 11.85
N PHE A 256 4.99 11.65 11.24
CA PHE A 256 5.54 11.74 9.88
C PHE A 256 4.48 12.16 8.86
N PHE A 257 3.34 11.48 8.81
CA PHE A 257 2.30 11.84 7.85
C PHE A 257 1.65 13.19 8.19
N ALA A 258 1.41 13.49 9.47
CA ALA A 258 0.87 14.78 9.88
C ALA A 258 1.76 15.94 9.43
N LEU A 259 3.09 15.82 9.62
CA LEU A 259 4.07 16.80 9.15
C LEU A 259 3.99 16.98 7.63
N HIS A 260 3.97 15.89 6.86
CA HIS A 260 3.87 15.98 5.40
C HIS A 260 2.55 16.59 4.93
N GLY A 261 1.44 16.32 5.63
CA GLY A 261 0.15 16.95 5.39
C GLY A 261 0.20 18.46 5.62
N ALA A 262 0.80 18.90 6.73
CA ALA A 262 0.99 20.31 7.04
C ALA A 262 1.90 21.01 6.01
N CYS A 263 3.05 20.40 5.67
CA CYS A 263 3.95 20.93 4.65
C CYS A 263 3.29 20.99 3.27
N LEU A 264 2.43 20.02 2.92
CA LEU A 264 1.66 20.07 1.66
C LEU A 264 0.63 21.20 1.66
N VAL A 265 -0.03 21.48 2.78
CA VAL A 265 -0.93 22.64 2.89
C VAL A 265 -0.14 23.94 2.74
N ALA A 266 1.00 24.05 3.41
CA ALA A 266 1.90 25.20 3.27
C ALA A 266 2.41 25.37 1.82
N GLU A 267 2.80 24.26 1.17
CA GLU A 267 3.19 24.23 -0.24
C GLU A 267 2.07 24.79 -1.14
N ARG A 268 0.82 24.32 -0.96
CA ARG A 268 -0.33 24.80 -1.75
C ARG A 268 -0.64 26.27 -1.50
N TRP A 269 -0.53 26.72 -0.25
CA TRP A 269 -0.73 28.12 0.10
C TRP A 269 0.34 29.02 -0.52
N TRP A 270 1.62 28.61 -0.46
CA TRP A 270 2.74 29.32 -1.08
C TRP A 270 2.55 29.44 -2.59
N GLN A 271 2.17 28.33 -3.22
CA GLN A 271 1.86 28.25 -4.63
C GLN A 271 0.65 29.09 -5.03
N GLY A 272 -0.38 29.18 -4.19
CA GLY A 272 -1.59 29.98 -4.42
C GLY A 272 -1.33 31.49 -4.34
N ARG A 273 -0.28 31.91 -3.63
CA ARG A 273 0.17 33.31 -3.56
C ARG A 273 1.08 33.73 -4.72
N GLY A 274 1.34 32.83 -5.68
CA GLY A 274 2.23 33.13 -6.80
C GLY A 274 3.69 33.32 -6.39
N LEU A 275 4.08 32.87 -5.20
CA LEU A 275 5.44 33.01 -4.71
C LEU A 275 6.41 32.15 -5.55
N TRP A 276 7.69 32.55 -5.55
CA TRP A 276 8.75 31.95 -6.35
C TRP A 276 8.78 30.42 -6.22
N ARG A 277 9.02 29.74 -7.35
CA ARG A 277 9.18 28.29 -7.43
C ARG A 277 10.57 27.96 -7.97
N PRO A 278 11.32 27.07 -7.30
CA PRO A 278 12.61 26.64 -7.81
C PRO A 278 12.44 25.89 -9.15
N PRO A 279 13.49 25.88 -10.00
CA PRO A 279 13.51 25.05 -11.20
C PRO A 279 13.24 23.58 -10.85
N ARG A 280 12.60 22.85 -11.79
CA ARG A 280 12.11 21.48 -11.54
C ARG A 280 13.16 20.51 -10.95
N PRO A 281 14.43 20.48 -11.41
CA PRO A 281 15.44 19.59 -10.82
C PRO A 281 15.72 19.90 -9.36
N VAL A 282 15.79 21.20 -9.02
CA VAL A 282 16.02 21.67 -7.65
C VAL A 282 14.80 21.34 -6.78
N ALA A 283 13.59 21.58 -7.28
CA ALA A 283 12.35 21.22 -6.58
C ALA A 283 12.27 19.71 -6.29
N THR A 284 12.69 18.88 -7.25
CA THR A 284 12.78 17.43 -7.07
C THR A 284 13.80 17.03 -6.03
N ALA A 285 15.02 17.57 -6.10
CA ALA A 285 16.06 17.30 -5.10
C ALA A 285 15.58 17.67 -3.69
N LEU A 286 14.98 18.86 -3.52
CA LEU A 286 14.43 19.31 -2.23
C LEU A 286 13.30 18.42 -1.74
N THR A 287 12.37 18.02 -2.62
CA THR A 287 11.25 17.15 -2.27
C THR A 287 11.75 15.78 -1.81
N LEU A 288 12.68 15.17 -2.55
CA LEU A 288 13.23 13.86 -2.21
C LEU A 288 14.10 13.91 -0.95
N ALA A 289 14.91 14.97 -0.78
CA ALA A 289 15.70 15.16 0.43
C ALA A 289 14.81 15.32 1.66
N PHE A 290 13.73 16.11 1.55
CA PHE A 290 12.74 16.25 2.62
C PHE A 290 12.10 14.91 2.94
N VAL A 291 11.57 14.19 1.94
CA VAL A 291 10.88 12.90 2.14
C VAL A 291 11.81 11.84 2.71
N ALA A 292 13.03 11.71 2.18
CA ALA A 292 14.01 10.75 2.66
C ALA A 292 14.46 11.10 4.08
N GLY A 293 14.77 12.37 4.36
CA GLY A 293 15.23 12.82 5.67
C GLY A 293 14.19 12.62 6.76
N THR A 294 12.96 13.10 6.56
CA THR A 294 11.86 12.89 7.51
C THR A 294 11.47 11.42 7.62
N GLY A 295 11.56 10.65 6.53
CA GLY A 295 11.32 9.21 6.53
C GLY A 295 12.36 8.47 7.38
N SER A 296 13.64 8.77 7.22
CA SER A 296 14.71 8.20 8.05
C SER A 296 14.50 8.50 9.53
N TRP A 297 14.06 9.72 9.86
CA TRP A 297 13.89 10.16 11.25
C TRP A 297 12.64 9.61 11.92
N LEU A 298 11.46 9.80 11.31
CA LEU A 298 10.17 9.55 11.95
C LEU A 298 9.56 8.21 11.57
N PHE A 299 9.93 7.64 10.41
CA PHE A 299 9.38 6.39 9.90
C PHE A 299 10.32 5.20 10.16
N PHE A 300 11.60 5.30 9.78
CA PHE A 300 12.55 4.17 9.87
C PHE A 300 13.24 4.06 11.22
N ALA A 301 13.59 5.16 11.88
CA ALA A 301 14.28 5.09 13.17
C ALA A 301 13.52 4.26 14.24
N PRO A 302 12.17 4.31 14.34
CA PRO A 302 11.43 3.42 15.25
C PRO A 302 11.59 1.94 14.90
N VAL A 303 11.48 1.58 13.61
CA VAL A 303 11.60 0.19 13.10
C VAL A 303 12.97 -0.39 13.39
N ILE A 304 14.02 0.39 13.15
CA ILE A 304 15.41 -0.07 13.33
C ILE A 304 15.73 -0.22 14.82
N ARG A 305 15.19 0.66 15.68
CA ARG A 305 15.44 0.60 17.13
C ARG A 305 14.76 -0.58 17.81
N SER A 306 13.61 -1.02 17.34
CA SER A 306 12.92 -2.21 17.87
C SER A 306 13.49 -3.53 17.35
N GLY A 307 14.46 -3.51 16.43
CA GLY A 307 15.02 -4.72 15.81
C GLY A 307 14.07 -5.40 14.82
N LEU A 308 12.97 -4.72 14.47
CA LEU A 308 11.97 -5.23 13.53
C LEU A 308 12.55 -5.42 12.12
N ASP A 309 13.52 -4.59 11.76
CA ASP A 309 14.31 -4.71 10.54
C ASP A 309 15.01 -6.08 10.46
N LYS A 310 15.58 -6.57 11.58
CA LYS A 310 16.25 -7.87 11.64
C LYS A 310 15.26 -9.02 11.51
N ALA A 311 14.10 -8.93 12.17
CA ALA A 311 13.06 -9.96 12.09
C ALA A 311 12.51 -10.13 10.67
N ILE A 312 12.28 -9.02 9.97
CA ILE A 312 11.86 -9.02 8.56
C ILE A 312 12.94 -9.65 7.66
N ILE A 313 14.21 -9.28 7.86
CA ILE A 313 15.32 -9.84 7.07
C ILE A 313 15.45 -11.35 7.31
N ALA A 314 15.38 -11.80 8.55
CA ALA A 314 15.47 -13.21 8.90
C ALA A 314 14.36 -14.06 8.24
N GLU A 315 13.14 -13.52 8.13
CA GLU A 315 12.04 -14.20 7.43
C GLU A 315 12.31 -14.31 5.92
N CYS A 316 12.82 -13.26 5.29
CA CYS A 316 13.23 -13.29 3.88
C CYS A 316 14.35 -14.31 3.63
N GLU A 317 15.39 -14.33 4.47
CA GLU A 317 16.51 -15.27 4.35
C GLU A 317 16.05 -16.71 4.54
N GLY A 318 15.17 -16.97 5.51
CA GLY A 318 14.55 -18.28 5.71
C GLY A 318 13.74 -18.74 4.50
N PHE A 319 13.00 -17.83 3.85
CA PHE A 319 12.24 -18.14 2.64
C PHE A 319 13.15 -18.45 1.44
N LEU A 320 14.24 -17.69 1.24
CA LEU A 320 15.21 -17.95 0.18
C LEU A 320 15.91 -19.30 0.36
N ALA A 321 16.38 -19.61 1.57
CA ALA A 321 17.02 -20.89 1.88
C ALA A 321 16.08 -22.07 1.60
N LEU A 322 14.77 -21.90 1.85
CA LEU A 322 13.75 -22.89 1.53
C LEU A 322 13.61 -23.10 0.01
N LEU A 323 13.56 -22.02 -0.77
CA LEU A 323 13.50 -22.09 -2.23
C LEU A 323 14.75 -22.75 -2.82
N GLU A 324 15.94 -22.40 -2.33
CA GLU A 324 17.20 -23.04 -2.75
C GLU A 324 17.22 -24.54 -2.44
N ARG A 325 16.68 -24.93 -1.28
CA ARG A 325 16.56 -26.35 -0.90
C ARG A 325 15.56 -27.08 -1.80
N ALA A 326 14.41 -26.47 -2.09
CA ALA A 326 13.42 -27.04 -3.01
C ALA A 326 13.98 -27.19 -4.43
N GLY A 327 14.69 -26.18 -4.94
CA GLY A 327 15.36 -26.21 -6.23
C GLY A 327 16.43 -27.29 -6.32
N ARG A 328 17.26 -27.44 -5.28
CA ARG A 328 18.24 -28.54 -5.20
C ARG A 328 17.59 -29.92 -5.19
N ASN A 329 16.50 -30.10 -4.45
CA ASN A 329 15.78 -31.36 -4.40
C ASN A 329 15.12 -31.70 -5.75
N LEU A 330 14.57 -30.71 -6.46
CA LEU A 330 14.03 -30.88 -7.81
C LEU A 330 15.13 -31.24 -8.82
N ALA A 331 16.28 -30.55 -8.75
CA ALA A 331 17.42 -30.86 -9.61
C ALA A 331 18.04 -32.24 -9.33
N ALA A 332 17.93 -32.75 -8.10
CA ALA A 332 18.37 -34.09 -7.73
C ALA A 332 17.35 -35.20 -8.09
N ALA A 333 16.11 -34.82 -8.42
CA ALA A 333 15.04 -35.74 -8.81
C ALA A 333 14.85 -35.84 -10.35
N LEU A 334 15.61 -35.04 -11.10
CA LEU A 334 15.71 -35.05 -12.57
C LEU A 334 17.01 -35.74 -13.00
#